data_AF-A0A2I0FPT1-F1
#
_entry.id   AF-A0A2I0FPT1-F1
#
_cell.length_a   1.000
_cell.length_b   1.000
_cell.length_c   1.000
_cell.angle_alpha   90.00
_cell.angle_beta   90.00
_cell.angle_gamma   90.00
#
_symmetry.space_group_name_H-M   'P 1'
#
loop_
_entity.id
_entity.type
_entity.pdbx_description
1 polymer ?
#
loop_
_entity_poly.entity_id
_entity_poly.type
_entity_poly.pdbx_seq_one_letter_code
_entity_poly.pdbx_strand_id
1 'polypeptide(L)' 'MRAIIVLSVLALSACQSLPPQQCTATALIGNQETTVLIYGIKTEANQTKYYAGNPFGWKWVSKNNFTSSTCDK' A
#
# COMPACT_ATOMS: atom_id res chain seq x y z
N MET A 1 -41.09 12.68 -4.13
CA MET A 1 -40.32 11.43 -4.26
C MET A 1 -38.94 11.58 -4.92
N ARG A 2 -38.67 12.60 -5.76
CA ARG A 2 -37.35 12.77 -6.41
C ARG A 2 -36.26 13.41 -5.52
N ALA A 3 -36.64 14.24 -4.56
CA ALA A 3 -35.70 14.99 -3.72
C ALA A 3 -34.97 14.15 -2.65
N ILE A 4 -35.50 12.97 -2.29
CA ILE A 4 -34.94 12.14 -1.22
C ILE A 4 -33.63 11.47 -1.66
N ILE A 5 -33.47 11.21 -2.96
CA ILE A 5 -32.30 10.50 -3.52
C ILE A 5 -31.03 11.37 -3.48
N VAL A 6 -31.16 12.69 -3.57
CA VAL A 6 -30.02 13.61 -3.61
C VAL A 6 -29.34 13.75 -2.24
N LEU A 7 -30.10 13.63 -1.15
CA LEU A 7 -29.58 13.80 0.21
C LEU A 7 -28.74 12.59 0.67
N SER A 8 -29.02 11.39 0.13
CA SER A 8 -28.30 10.15 0.47
C SER A 8 -26.88 10.05 -0.10
N VAL A 9 -26.54 10.80 -1.15
CA VAL A 9 -25.22 10.69 -1.81
C VAL A 9 -24.13 11.47 -1.07
N LEU A 10 -24.50 12.49 -0.29
CA LEU A 10 -23.56 13.34 0.46
C LEU A 10 -23.03 12.70 1.74
N ALA A 11 -23.62 11.59 2.21
CA ALA A 11 -23.24 10.94 3.45
C ALA A 11 -22.14 9.86 3.29
N LEU A 12 -21.67 9.60 2.07
CA LEU A 12 -20.74 8.49 1.79
C LEU A 12 -19.25 8.88 1.79
N SER A 13 -18.88 10.07 2.28
CA SER A 13 -17.46 10.44 2.46
C SER A 13 -16.88 9.72 3.68
N ALA A 14 -16.61 8.43 3.56
CA ALA A 14 -15.82 7.69 4.53
C ALA A 14 -14.34 8.08 4.38
N CYS A 15 -13.83 8.87 5.32
CA CYS A 15 -12.39 9.04 5.50
C CYS A 15 -11.79 7.71 5.99
N GLN A 16 -11.38 6.87 5.04
CA GLN A 16 -10.63 5.65 5.37
C GLN A 16 -9.22 6.04 5.81
N SER A 17 -8.87 5.72 7.05
CA SER A 17 -7.50 5.85 7.54
C SER A 17 -6.62 4.79 6.88
N LEU A 18 -5.40 5.18 6.50
CA LEU A 18 -4.43 4.24 5.97
C LEU A 18 -4.00 3.26 7.08
N PRO A 19 -3.71 1.99 6.73
CA PRO A 19 -3.11 1.07 7.68
C PRO A 19 -1.81 1.66 8.27
N PRO A 20 -1.44 1.31 9.51
CA PRO A 20 -0.19 1.77 10.10
C PRO A 20 1.00 1.26 9.29
N GLN A 21 2.02 2.11 9.13
CA GLN A 21 3.29 1.72 8.54
C GLN A 21 3.94 0.62 9.40
N GLN A 22 4.39 -0.46 8.77
CA GLN A 22 5.10 -1.55 9.45
C GLN A 22 6.63 -1.38 9.35
N CYS A 23 7.13 -1.04 8.17
CA CYS A 23 8.57 -0.95 7.89
C CYS A 23 8.81 -0.14 6.61
N THR A 24 10.08 -0.03 6.20
CA THR A 24 10.49 0.60 4.96
C THR A 24 11.27 -0.39 4.09
N ALA A 25 11.20 -0.19 2.78
CA ALA A 25 12.01 -0.93 1.81
C ALA A 25 12.55 0.04 0.76
N THR A 26 13.69 -0.28 0.17
CA THR A 26 14.27 0.49 -0.92
C THR A 26 13.99 -0.22 -2.23
N ALA A 27 13.52 0.51 -3.24
CA ALA A 27 13.32 -0.01 -4.59
C ALA A 27 14.08 0.85 -5.59
N LEU A 28 14.51 0.25 -6.71
CA LEU A 28 15.14 0.96 -7.81
C LEU A 28 14.07 1.38 -8.83
N ILE A 29 13.77 2.66 -8.91
CA ILE A 29 12.75 3.23 -9.81
C ILE A 29 13.44 4.20 -10.75
N GLY A 30 13.43 3.93 -12.05
CA GLY A 30 14.11 4.80 -13.02
C GLY A 30 15.61 4.97 -12.73
N ASN A 31 16.29 3.90 -12.29
CA ASN A 31 17.70 3.91 -11.88
C ASN A 31 18.02 4.74 -10.63
N GLN A 32 17.01 5.15 -9.87
CA GLN A 32 17.16 5.88 -8.61
C GLN A 32 16.65 5.04 -7.44
N GLU A 33 17.44 4.97 -6.35
CA GLU A 33 16.98 4.36 -5.10
C GLU A 33 15.87 5.20 -4.48
N THR A 34 14.75 4.55 -4.20
CA THR A 34 13.55 5.18 -3.66
C THR A 34 13.09 4.42 -2.43
N THR A 35 12.92 5.15 -1.32
CA THR A 35 12.34 4.60 -0.09
C THR A 35 10.84 4.43 -0.26
N VAL A 36 10.35 3.24 0.06
CA VAL A 36 8.96 2.83 -0.04
C VAL A 36 8.45 2.41 1.33
N LEU A 37 7.29 2.96 1.70
CA LEU A 37 6.63 2.59 2.95
C LEU A 37 5.86 1.29 2.77
N ILE A 38 6.10 0.34 3.67
CA ILE A 38 5.46 -0.97 3.69
C ILE A 38 4.43 -1.00 4.81
N TYR A 39 3.22 -1.41 4.47
CA TYR A 39 2.05 -1.40 5.34
C TYR A 39 1.53 -2.81 5.67
N GLY A 40 2.16 -3.84 5.11
CA GLY A 40 1.78 -5.24 5.32
C GLY A 40 2.83 -6.19 4.75
N ILE A 41 2.99 -7.33 5.39
CA ILE A 41 3.86 -8.43 4.96
C ILE A 41 3.02 -9.70 4.94
N LYS A 42 3.09 -10.47 3.85
CA LYS A 42 2.45 -11.80 3.78
C LYS A 42 3.33 -12.76 2.99
N THR A 43 3.17 -14.06 3.25
CA THR A 43 3.77 -15.12 2.45
C THR A 43 2.68 -15.87 1.71
N GLU A 44 2.79 -15.97 0.39
CA GLU A 44 1.83 -16.64 -0.49
C GLU A 44 2.60 -17.44 -1.52
N ALA A 45 2.29 -18.74 -1.65
CA ALA A 45 3.01 -19.65 -2.56
C ALA A 45 4.54 -19.63 -2.38
N ASN A 46 5.02 -19.69 -1.14
CA ASN A 46 6.45 -19.61 -0.76
C ASN A 46 7.16 -18.30 -1.19
N GLN A 47 6.40 -17.24 -1.50
CA GLN A 47 6.95 -15.92 -1.80
C GLN A 47 6.48 -14.88 -0.80
N THR A 48 7.42 -14.16 -0.20
CA THR A 48 7.11 -12.99 0.64
C THR A 48 6.70 -11.81 -0.24
N LYS A 49 5.56 -11.20 0.08
CA LYS A 49 5.02 -10.02 -0.58
C LYS A 49 4.86 -8.89 0.44
N TYR A 50 5.15 -7.67 -0.01
CA TYR A 50 4.98 -6.44 0.75
C TYR A 50 3.81 -5.64 0.19
N TYR A 51 2.92 -5.17 1.05
CA TYR A 51 1.88 -4.22 0.68
C TYR A 51 2.48 -2.83 0.66
N ALA A 52 2.81 -2.37 -0.55
CA ALA A 52 3.55 -1.14 -0.80
C ALA A 52 2.63 -0.03 -1.29
N GLY A 53 2.79 1.17 -0.72
CA GLY A 53 2.10 2.39 -1.15
C GLY A 53 2.70 2.98 -2.44
N ASN A 54 2.93 4.30 -2.46
CA ASN A 54 3.65 4.96 -3.55
C ASN A 54 5.13 4.51 -3.60
N PRO A 55 5.73 4.29 -4.79
CA PRO A 55 5.18 4.45 -6.15
C PRO A 55 4.48 3.22 -6.73
N PHE A 56 4.26 2.18 -5.93
CA PHE A 56 3.69 0.91 -6.38
C PHE A 56 2.16 0.88 -6.48
N GLY A 57 1.48 1.94 -6.05
CA GLY A 57 0.04 2.10 -6.23
C GLY A 57 -0.82 1.26 -5.28
N TRP A 58 -0.37 1.07 -4.03
CA TRP A 58 -1.13 0.38 -2.98
C TRP A 58 -1.47 -1.07 -3.34
N LYS A 59 -0.44 -1.89 -3.56
CA LYS A 59 -0.61 -3.29 -3.95
C LYS A 59 0.42 -4.21 -3.31
N TRP A 60 0.14 -5.51 -3.37
CA TRP A 60 1.09 -6.55 -2.99
C TRP A 60 2.16 -6.72 -4.06
N VAL A 61 3.41 -6.46 -3.69
CA VAL A 61 4.59 -6.56 -4.56
C VAL A 61 5.54 -7.59 -3.94
N SER A 62 6.16 -8.43 -4.77
CA SER A 62 7.14 -9.41 -4.26
C SER A 62 8.33 -8.71 -3.60
N LYS A 63 8.83 -9.25 -2.46
CA LYS A 63 10.05 -8.79 -1.76
C LYS A 63 11.22 -8.60 -2.73
N ASN A 64 11.29 -9.40 -3.79
CA ASN A 64 12.36 -9.36 -4.79
C ASN A 64 12.37 -8.10 -5.67
N ASN A 65 11.34 -7.24 -5.62
CA ASN A 65 11.34 -5.94 -6.31
C ASN A 65 12.04 -4.83 -5.50
N PHE A 66 12.50 -5.16 -4.29
CA PHE A 66 13.17 -4.23 -3.38
C PHE A 66 14.64 -4.63 -3.28
N THR A 67 15.53 -3.64 -3.26
CA THR A 67 16.98 -3.82 -3.12
C THR A 67 17.38 -4.06 -1.67
N SER A 68 16.63 -3.49 -0.73
CA SER A 68 16.80 -3.71 0.71
C SER A 68 15.49 -3.48 1.46
N SER A 69 15.38 -4.01 2.68
CA SER A 69 14.22 -3.76 3.55
C SER A 69 14.58 -3.77 5.02
N THR A 70 13.87 -2.98 5.81
CA THR A 70 13.89 -3.02 7.29
C THR A 70 12.78 -3.93 7.84
N CYS A 71 12.12 -4.68 6.97
CA CYS A 71 10.94 -5.49 7.25
C CYS A 71 11.26 -6.86 7.87
N ASP A 72 12.51 -7.10 8.21
CA ASP A 72 12.94 -8.35 8.83
C ASP A 72 12.73 -8.26 10.35
N LYS A 73 11.90 -9.18 10.85
CA LYS A 73 11.83 -9.61 12.25
C LYS A 73 12.25 -11.07 12.31
#